data_AF-A0A7Y8NYK0-F1
#
_entry.id   AF-A0A7Y8NYK0-F1
#
_cell.length_a   1.000
_cell.length_b   1.000
_cell.length_c   1.000
_cell.angle_alpha   90.00
_cell.angle_beta   90.00
_cell.angle_gamma   90.00
#
_symmetry.space_group_name_H-M   'P 1'
#
loop_
_entity.id
_entity.type
_entity.pdbx_description
1 polymer ?
#
loop_
_entity_poly.entity_id
_entity_poly.type
_entity_poly.pdbx_seq_one_letter_code
_entity_poly.pdbx_strand_id
1 'polypeptide(L)'
;MKKLVTFFFLVVLIANTGCKKPTDDPIGNAVVYTITSSTGKGGVIEPAGSTTFEPGKSIIYKIKPNTNYSILSIKVNADSVPVSNTFEFKNIKANNNIHVEFVSNDFLVLTKGSSKKTRPWFLKSIEDYDLNNKVLDTVKLDPSQLTNKGYYYTNGTFEFFNPKGDRITNGEWSLDGNIFTQGEKNTVITLTDKIFSYQRPITQPNGNVVYMRLNFVRP
;
A
#
# COMPACT_ATOMS: atom_id res chain seq x y z
N MET A 1 -82.03 -9.86 45.31
CA MET A 1 -80.82 -10.11 46.11
C MET A 1 -79.72 -10.60 45.17
N LYS A 2 -78.61 -9.84 45.13
CA LYS A 2 -77.28 -10.10 44.54
C LYS A 2 -77.20 -10.86 43.20
N LYS A 3 -77.14 -10.10 42.10
CA LYS A 3 -76.52 -10.55 40.84
C LYS A 3 -75.00 -10.66 41.07
N LEU A 4 -74.48 -11.86 40.93
CA LEU A 4 -73.06 -12.19 40.99
C LEU A 4 -72.37 -11.64 39.73
N VAL A 5 -71.61 -10.56 39.87
CA VAL A 5 -70.76 -10.00 38.80
C VAL A 5 -69.40 -10.65 38.93
N THR A 6 -69.12 -11.63 38.05
CA THR A 6 -67.82 -12.28 37.94
C THR A 6 -66.83 -11.29 37.31
N PHE A 7 -65.92 -10.74 38.11
CA PHE A 7 -64.79 -9.97 37.61
C PHE A 7 -63.73 -10.92 37.06
N PHE A 8 -63.62 -10.99 35.73
CA PHE A 8 -62.50 -11.62 35.05
C PHE A 8 -61.31 -10.64 35.10
N PHE A 9 -60.32 -10.91 35.95
CA PHE A 9 -59.04 -10.21 35.91
C PHE A 9 -58.27 -10.65 34.66
N LEU A 10 -58.32 -9.84 33.59
CA LEU A 10 -57.42 -9.99 32.46
C LEU A 10 -56.08 -9.36 32.82
N VAL A 11 -55.13 -10.17 33.29
CA VAL A 11 -53.72 -9.76 33.37
C VAL A 11 -53.19 -9.69 31.94
N VAL A 12 -53.04 -8.48 31.41
CA VAL A 12 -52.34 -8.25 30.15
C VAL A 12 -50.83 -8.40 30.42
N LEU A 13 -50.30 -9.60 30.19
CA LEU A 13 -48.86 -9.77 29.98
C LEU A 13 -48.53 -9.15 28.62
N ILE A 14 -48.01 -7.93 28.61
CA ILE A 14 -47.30 -7.41 27.44
C ILE A 14 -45.95 -8.12 27.42
N ALA A 15 -45.91 -9.31 26.81
CA ALA A 15 -44.65 -9.93 26.42
C ALA A 15 -44.00 -8.99 25.38
N ASN A 16 -42.87 -8.43 25.79
CA ASN A 16 -41.99 -7.60 24.99
C ASN A 16 -41.64 -8.37 23.70
N THR A 17 -42.27 -8.05 22.57
CA THR A 17 -41.88 -8.60 21.27
C THR A 17 -40.60 -7.89 20.84
N GLY A 18 -39.48 -8.33 21.41
CA GLY A 18 -38.19 -8.17 20.76
C GLY A 18 -38.31 -8.69 19.33
N CYS A 19 -37.88 -7.87 18.36
CA CYS A 19 -37.79 -8.28 16.97
C CYS A 19 -37.04 -9.62 16.90
N LYS A 20 -37.74 -10.68 16.49
CA LYS A 20 -37.10 -11.96 16.21
C LYS A 20 -36.05 -11.72 15.12
N LYS A 21 -34.79 -12.07 15.40
CA LYS A 21 -33.78 -12.26 14.34
C LYS A 21 -34.34 -13.30 13.35
N PRO A 22 -34.19 -13.11 12.04
CA PRO A 22 -34.43 -14.18 11.10
C PRO A 22 -33.27 -15.16 11.21
N THR A 23 -33.48 -16.28 11.88
CA THR A 23 -32.74 -17.51 11.60
C THR A 23 -33.79 -18.60 11.39
N ASP A 24 -33.64 -19.30 10.27
CA ASP A 24 -33.78 -20.77 10.14
C ASP A 24 -34.45 -21.16 8.82
N ASP A 25 -33.66 -21.16 7.73
CA ASP A 25 -33.94 -21.98 6.53
C ASP A 25 -33.24 -23.35 6.70
N PRO A 26 -33.93 -24.48 6.52
CA PRO A 26 -33.41 -25.82 6.80
C PRO A 26 -32.66 -26.37 5.58
N ILE A 27 -31.44 -25.87 5.40
CA ILE A 27 -30.16 -26.47 4.94
C ILE A 27 -29.22 -25.24 4.94
N GLY A 28 -29.03 -24.69 6.15
CA GLY A 28 -28.56 -23.33 6.36
C GLY A 28 -27.05 -23.18 6.20
N ASN A 29 -26.59 -22.99 4.96
CA ASN A 29 -25.25 -22.47 4.75
C ASN A 29 -25.21 -21.03 5.30
N ALA A 30 -24.52 -20.82 6.42
CA ALA A 30 -24.25 -19.48 6.92
C ALA A 30 -23.58 -18.65 5.82
N VAL A 31 -24.25 -17.58 5.37
CA VAL A 31 -23.66 -16.66 4.39
C VAL A 31 -22.49 -15.98 5.08
N VAL A 32 -21.28 -16.21 4.56
CA VAL A 32 -20.05 -15.57 5.00
C VAL A 32 -19.39 -14.90 3.82
N TYR A 33 -18.72 -13.78 4.08
CA TYR A 33 -17.94 -13.08 3.09
C TYR A 33 -16.45 -13.24 3.39
N THR A 34 -15.70 -13.56 2.36
CA THR A 34 -14.25 -13.75 2.43
C THR A 34 -13.54 -12.46 2.06
N ILE A 35 -12.60 -12.03 2.90
CA ILE A 35 -11.60 -11.02 2.55
C ILE A 35 -10.27 -11.72 2.35
N THR A 36 -9.70 -11.58 1.16
CA THR A 36 -8.36 -12.07 0.84
C THR A 36 -7.37 -10.92 0.88
N SER A 37 -6.36 -11.03 1.74
CA SER A 37 -5.31 -10.05 1.93
C SER A 37 -3.96 -10.60 1.46
N SER A 38 -3.20 -9.77 0.75
CA SER A 38 -1.91 -10.16 0.19
C SER A 38 -0.97 -8.95 0.10
N THR A 39 0.34 -9.22 0.00
CA THR A 39 1.35 -8.17 -0.17
C THR A 39 2.45 -8.56 -1.15
N GLY A 40 3.10 -7.56 -1.72
CA GLY A 40 4.43 -7.69 -2.30
C GLY A 40 5.53 -7.82 -1.25
N LYS A 41 6.79 -7.90 -1.70
CA LYS A 41 7.97 -7.91 -0.81
C LYS A 41 8.14 -6.54 -0.15
N GLY A 42 8.58 -6.51 1.11
CA GLY A 42 8.96 -5.26 1.78
C GLY A 42 8.05 -4.80 2.92
N GLY A 43 7.09 -5.62 3.32
CA GLY A 43 6.25 -5.36 4.49
C GLY A 43 5.25 -6.48 4.71
N VAL A 44 4.32 -6.23 5.62
CA VAL A 44 3.26 -7.17 5.99
C VAL A 44 1.91 -6.46 6.10
N ILE A 45 0.85 -7.24 5.91
CA ILE A 45 -0.54 -6.86 6.21
C ILE A 45 -1.13 -7.86 7.21
N GLU A 46 -1.88 -7.38 8.19
CA GLU A 46 -2.53 -8.20 9.22
C GLU A 46 -4.01 -7.80 9.37
N PRO A 47 -4.97 -8.73 9.28
CA PRO A 47 -4.81 -10.17 8.97
C PRO A 47 -4.16 -10.42 7.61
N ALA A 48 -3.47 -11.56 7.45
CA ALA A 48 -2.90 -12.02 6.19
C ALA A 48 -3.70 -13.21 5.63
N GLY A 49 -3.72 -13.39 4.30
CA GLY A 49 -4.45 -14.48 3.66
C GLY A 49 -5.97 -14.27 3.66
N SER A 50 -6.72 -15.37 3.63
CA SER A 50 -8.18 -15.34 3.54
C SER A 50 -8.82 -15.44 4.92
N THR A 51 -9.74 -14.53 5.24
CA THR A 51 -10.52 -14.52 6.48
C THR A 51 -12.00 -14.37 6.15
N THR A 52 -12.87 -15.14 6.81
CA THR A 52 -14.32 -15.09 6.62
C THR A 52 -14.99 -14.26 7.71
N PHE A 53 -16.00 -13.48 7.32
CA PHE A 53 -16.77 -12.63 8.22
C PHE A 53 -18.27 -12.82 8.01
N GLU A 54 -19.04 -12.68 9.08
CA GLU A 54 -20.49 -12.54 9.00
C GLU A 54 -20.88 -11.23 8.27
N PRO A 55 -22.04 -11.20 7.59
CA PRO A 55 -22.57 -9.99 6.97
C PRO A 55 -22.67 -8.82 7.96
N GLY A 56 -22.28 -7.64 7.52
CA GLY A 56 -22.38 -6.40 8.28
C GLY A 56 -21.28 -6.16 9.32
N LYS A 57 -20.34 -7.09 9.50
CA LYS A 57 -19.15 -6.87 10.33
C LYS A 57 -18.22 -5.81 9.70
N SER A 58 -17.39 -5.21 10.54
CA SER A 58 -16.29 -4.35 10.11
C SER A 58 -14.97 -4.89 10.66
N ILE A 59 -13.88 -4.70 9.93
CA ILE A 59 -12.54 -5.15 10.33
C ILE A 59 -11.48 -4.15 9.85
N ILE A 60 -10.47 -3.95 10.70
CA ILE A 60 -9.31 -3.12 10.41
C ILE A 60 -8.14 -4.03 10.04
N TYR A 61 -7.56 -3.79 8.86
CA TYR A 61 -6.28 -4.32 8.43
C TYR A 61 -5.16 -3.34 8.81
N LYS A 62 -4.13 -3.84 9.46
CA LYS A 62 -2.90 -3.10 9.80
C LYS A 62 -1.84 -3.42 8.76
N ILE A 63 -1.17 -2.38 8.26
CA ILE A 63 -0.14 -2.47 7.24
C ILE A 63 1.16 -1.96 7.86
N LYS A 64 2.20 -2.77 7.81
CA LYS A 64 3.51 -2.45 8.38
C LYS A 64 4.60 -2.67 7.33
N PRO A 65 5.18 -1.59 6.77
CA PRO A 65 6.40 -1.70 5.99
C PRO A 65 7.52 -2.30 6.84
N ASN A 66 8.37 -3.11 6.22
CA ASN A 66 9.63 -3.53 6.82
C ASN A 66 10.55 -2.32 6.99
N THR A 67 11.60 -2.47 7.80
CA THR A 67 12.67 -1.47 7.89
C THR A 67 13.18 -1.13 6.49
N ASN A 68 13.30 0.16 6.18
CA ASN A 68 13.69 0.68 4.88
C ASN A 68 12.70 0.42 3.74
N TYR A 69 11.43 0.23 4.02
CA TYR A 69 10.37 0.21 2.99
C TYR A 69 9.30 1.25 3.28
N SER A 70 8.59 1.67 2.24
CA SER A 70 7.36 2.46 2.31
C SER A 70 6.25 1.73 1.57
N ILE A 71 4.99 2.02 1.94
CA ILE A 71 3.84 1.55 1.20
C ILE A 71 3.82 2.25 -0.16
N LEU A 72 3.88 1.47 -1.25
CA LEU A 72 3.80 1.97 -2.62
C LEU A 72 2.35 2.22 -3.01
N SER A 73 1.52 1.20 -2.83
CA SER A 73 0.11 1.25 -3.20
C SER A 73 -0.70 0.29 -2.33
N ILE A 74 -1.98 0.62 -2.20
CA ILE A 74 -3.00 -0.26 -1.64
C ILE A 74 -4.08 -0.37 -2.70
N LYS A 75 -4.43 -1.60 -3.09
CA LYS A 75 -5.50 -1.88 -4.05
C LYS A 75 -6.58 -2.69 -3.37
N VAL A 76 -7.83 -2.25 -3.49
CA VAL A 76 -9.02 -2.93 -2.97
C VAL A 76 -9.91 -3.29 -4.15
N ASN A 77 -10.15 -4.59 -4.36
CA ASN A 77 -10.89 -5.08 -5.53
C ASN A 77 -10.38 -4.51 -6.88
N ALA A 78 -9.05 -4.37 -7.00
CA ALA A 78 -8.32 -3.74 -8.11
C ALA A 78 -8.33 -2.19 -8.16
N ASP A 79 -9.13 -1.51 -7.35
CA ASP A 79 -9.14 -0.05 -7.29
C ASP A 79 -8.07 0.47 -6.32
N SER A 80 -7.28 1.44 -6.77
CA SER A 80 -6.28 2.11 -5.92
C SER A 80 -6.95 2.98 -4.86
N VAL A 81 -6.55 2.80 -3.61
CA VAL A 81 -7.00 3.61 -2.47
C VAL A 81 -5.83 4.42 -1.88
N PRO A 82 -6.11 5.48 -1.09
CA PRO A 82 -5.06 6.25 -0.44
C PRO A 82 -4.15 5.37 0.43
N VAL A 83 -2.84 5.63 0.32
CA VAL A 83 -1.82 4.95 1.13
C VAL A 83 -2.00 5.31 2.61
N SER A 84 -2.05 4.29 3.47
CA SER A 84 -2.23 4.40 4.91
C SER A 84 -1.68 3.15 5.61
N ASN A 85 -1.22 3.29 6.86
CA ASN A 85 -0.82 2.13 7.68
C ASN A 85 -2.01 1.29 8.17
N THR A 86 -3.24 1.73 7.88
CA THR A 86 -4.46 0.99 8.22
C THR A 86 -5.50 1.14 7.11
N PHE A 87 -6.28 0.08 6.90
CA PHE A 87 -7.45 0.08 6.03
C PHE A 87 -8.63 -0.60 6.74
N GLU A 88 -9.82 0.00 6.70
CA GLU A 88 -11.01 -0.56 7.33
C GLU A 88 -12.02 -1.01 6.27
N PHE A 89 -12.37 -2.28 6.29
CA PHE A 89 -13.60 -2.74 5.63
C PHE A 89 -14.76 -2.49 6.58
N LYS A 90 -15.70 -1.64 6.16
CA LYS A 90 -16.93 -1.36 6.91
C LYS A 90 -18.08 -2.14 6.33
N ASN A 91 -18.94 -2.69 7.20
CA ASN A 91 -20.22 -3.26 6.82
C ASN A 91 -20.08 -4.24 5.63
N ILE A 92 -19.34 -5.33 5.84
CA ILE A 92 -18.98 -6.29 4.79
C ILE A 92 -20.26 -6.95 4.22
N LYS A 93 -20.46 -6.81 2.91
CA LYS A 93 -21.63 -7.32 2.16
C LYS A 93 -21.27 -8.18 0.94
N ALA A 94 -19.98 -8.38 0.69
CA ALA A 94 -19.48 -9.15 -0.43
C ALA A 94 -18.05 -9.62 -0.12
N ASN A 95 -17.57 -10.57 -0.90
CA ASN A 95 -16.16 -10.93 -0.89
C ASN A 95 -15.32 -9.72 -1.33
N ASN A 96 -14.15 -9.53 -0.71
CA ASN A 96 -13.25 -8.44 -1.04
C ASN A 96 -11.80 -8.93 -1.14
N ASN A 97 -10.97 -8.18 -1.85
CA ASN A 97 -9.53 -8.34 -1.87
C ASN A 97 -8.85 -7.05 -1.42
N ILE A 98 -7.79 -7.16 -0.63
CA ILE A 98 -6.82 -6.08 -0.40
C ILE A 98 -5.41 -6.56 -0.75
N HIS A 99 -4.72 -5.77 -1.57
CA HIS A 99 -3.35 -6.02 -1.97
C HIS A 99 -2.48 -4.80 -1.65
N VAL A 100 -1.35 -5.01 -1.01
CA VAL A 100 -0.41 -3.95 -0.65
C VAL A 100 0.94 -4.18 -1.32
N GLU A 101 1.39 -3.22 -2.11
CA GLU A 101 2.76 -3.20 -2.61
C GLU A 101 3.63 -2.32 -1.74
N PHE A 102 4.86 -2.76 -1.52
CA PHE A 102 5.88 -1.98 -0.81
C PHE A 102 7.04 -1.71 -1.74
N VAL A 103 7.78 -0.67 -1.41
CA VAL A 103 8.90 -0.26 -2.23
C VAL A 103 10.06 0.14 -1.32
N SER A 104 11.26 -0.39 -1.62
CA SER A 104 12.44 -0.14 -0.79
C SER A 104 12.77 1.34 -0.83
N ASN A 105 12.90 1.98 0.33
CA ASN A 105 13.27 3.38 0.49
C ASN A 105 14.65 3.74 -0.07
N ASP A 106 15.40 2.76 -0.58
CA ASP A 106 16.61 2.90 -1.36
C ASP A 106 16.28 3.32 -2.81
N PHE A 107 15.91 4.59 -3.02
CA PHE A 107 15.62 5.15 -4.33
C PHE A 107 16.64 6.20 -4.76
N LEU A 108 17.22 5.98 -5.95
CA LEU A 108 18.44 6.61 -6.42
C LEU A 108 18.38 8.09 -6.79
N VAL A 109 19.50 8.79 -6.64
CA VAL A 109 19.77 10.14 -7.16
C VAL A 109 21.04 10.12 -8.05
N LEU A 110 21.21 11.07 -8.99
CA LEU A 110 22.50 11.35 -9.66
C LEU A 110 22.73 12.87 -9.75
N THR A 111 23.82 13.39 -9.16
CA THR A 111 24.37 14.71 -9.54
C THR A 111 25.88 14.66 -9.61
N LYS A 112 26.46 15.16 -10.70
CA LYS A 112 27.88 15.54 -10.72
C LYS A 112 28.06 16.75 -9.80
N GLY A 113 28.56 16.53 -8.59
CA GLY A 113 28.89 17.58 -7.63
C GLY A 113 29.94 17.11 -6.64
N SER A 114 30.97 17.93 -6.41
CA SER A 114 32.12 17.61 -5.57
C SER A 114 31.89 17.92 -4.08
N SER A 115 30.66 18.24 -3.65
CA SER A 115 30.37 18.65 -2.26
C SER A 115 28.89 18.52 -1.88
N LYS A 116 28.59 18.46 -0.58
CA LYS A 116 27.25 18.47 0.03
C LYS A 116 26.38 19.72 -0.26
N LYS A 117 26.84 20.62 -1.16
CA LYS A 117 26.16 21.89 -1.51
C LYS A 117 25.23 21.79 -2.73
N THR A 118 25.19 20.67 -3.45
CA THR A 118 24.26 20.49 -4.58
C THR A 118 22.83 20.26 -4.09
N ARG A 119 21.86 20.84 -4.80
CA ARG A 119 20.43 20.58 -4.57
C ARG A 119 20.13 19.11 -4.83
N PRO A 120 19.49 18.39 -3.89
CA PRO A 120 19.15 17.00 -4.09
C PRO A 120 18.06 16.86 -5.16
N TRP A 121 17.95 15.66 -5.70
CA TRP A 121 16.80 15.26 -6.50
C TRP A 121 15.69 14.76 -5.58
N PHE A 122 14.47 15.06 -5.96
CA PHE A 122 13.26 14.65 -5.25
C PHE A 122 12.53 13.62 -6.08
N LEU A 123 12.18 12.49 -5.47
CA LEU A 123 11.33 11.49 -6.11
C LEU A 123 9.96 12.11 -6.38
N LYS A 124 9.52 12.09 -7.63
CA LYS A 124 8.27 12.69 -8.10
C LYS A 124 7.22 11.64 -8.41
N SER A 125 7.61 10.53 -9.01
CA SER A 125 6.71 9.41 -9.26
C SER A 125 7.43 8.08 -9.27
N ILE A 126 6.66 7.04 -8.95
CA ILE A 126 7.00 5.64 -9.19
C ILE A 126 5.94 5.12 -10.15
N GLU A 127 6.37 4.51 -11.24
CA GLU A 127 5.50 4.10 -12.34
C GLU A 127 5.83 2.67 -12.75
N ASP A 128 4.81 1.84 -12.92
CA ASP A 128 4.99 0.49 -13.45
C ASP A 128 4.71 0.49 -14.95
N TYR A 129 5.54 -0.22 -15.71
CA TYR A 129 5.46 -0.34 -17.16
C TYR A 129 5.42 -1.80 -17.58
N ASP A 130 4.59 -2.14 -18.56
CA ASP A 130 4.69 -3.44 -19.22
C ASP A 130 5.94 -3.55 -20.10
N LEU A 131 6.14 -4.73 -20.69
CA LEU A 131 7.28 -4.99 -21.58
C LEU A 131 7.26 -4.16 -22.87
N ASN A 132 6.12 -3.53 -23.20
CA ASN A 132 5.94 -2.67 -24.36
C ASN A 132 6.02 -1.17 -24.00
N ASN A 133 6.51 -0.82 -22.80
CA ASN A 133 6.58 0.53 -22.27
C ASN A 133 5.20 1.22 -22.11
N LYS A 134 4.12 0.47 -21.95
CA LYS A 134 2.82 1.03 -21.55
C LYS A 134 2.78 1.18 -20.03
N VAL A 135 2.36 2.35 -19.55
CA VAL A 135 2.13 2.60 -18.12
C VAL A 135 0.98 1.71 -17.62
N LEU A 136 1.26 0.96 -16.57
CA LEU A 136 0.31 0.10 -15.84
C LEU A 136 -0.21 0.78 -14.57
N ASP A 137 0.67 1.47 -13.85
CA ASP A 137 0.34 2.17 -12.61
C ASP A 137 1.20 3.41 -12.44
N THR A 138 0.71 4.38 -11.68
CA THR A 138 1.46 5.62 -11.38
C THR A 138 1.14 6.07 -9.97
N VAL A 139 2.17 6.08 -9.13
CA VAL A 139 2.16 6.70 -7.82
C VAL A 139 2.84 8.05 -7.94
N LYS A 140 2.06 9.13 -7.88
CA LYS A 140 2.60 10.51 -7.82
C LYS A 140 2.85 10.88 -6.36
N LEU A 141 4.03 11.41 -6.08
CA LEU A 141 4.38 11.92 -4.76
C LEU A 141 4.09 13.41 -4.69
N ASP A 142 3.48 13.83 -3.57
CA ASP A 142 3.24 15.24 -3.28
C ASP A 142 4.55 15.89 -2.83
N PRO A 143 4.93 17.08 -3.33
CA PRO A 143 6.08 17.84 -2.81
C PRO A 143 6.06 18.09 -1.29
N SER A 144 4.90 18.04 -0.63
CA SER A 144 4.77 18.13 0.83
C SER A 144 5.13 16.84 1.56
N GLN A 145 5.22 15.71 0.85
CA GLN A 145 5.68 14.45 1.43
C GLN A 145 7.18 14.52 1.65
N LEU A 146 7.56 14.32 2.91
CA LEU A 146 8.93 14.23 3.34
C LEU A 146 9.60 12.98 2.74
N THR A 147 10.34 13.14 1.64
CA THR A 147 11.09 12.05 1.00
C THR A 147 12.52 11.98 1.51
N ASN A 148 13.15 10.81 1.37
CA ASN A 148 14.58 10.65 1.59
C ASN A 148 15.39 11.55 0.64
N LYS A 149 16.59 11.93 1.09
CA LYS A 149 17.56 12.70 0.31
C LYS A 149 18.74 11.80 -0.02
N GLY A 150 19.04 11.65 -1.30
CA GLY A 150 20.24 10.97 -1.78
C GLY A 150 21.30 11.96 -2.28
N TYR A 151 22.54 11.75 -1.87
CA TYR A 151 23.72 12.47 -2.36
C TYR A 151 24.63 11.49 -3.07
N TYR A 152 25.01 11.83 -4.30
CA TYR A 152 25.90 11.02 -5.12
C TYR A 152 27.09 11.86 -5.48
N TYR A 153 28.27 11.33 -5.20
CA TYR A 153 29.53 12.03 -5.32
C TYR A 153 30.30 11.50 -6.52
N THR A 154 31.05 12.38 -7.19
CA THR A 154 31.77 12.07 -8.43
C THR A 154 32.90 11.05 -8.26
N ASN A 155 33.30 10.76 -7.03
CA ASN A 155 34.26 9.71 -6.68
C ASN A 155 33.60 8.31 -6.61
N GLY A 156 32.34 8.17 -7.01
CA GLY A 156 31.65 6.89 -7.02
C GLY A 156 31.02 6.48 -5.69
N THR A 157 30.91 7.39 -4.70
CA THR A 157 30.22 7.10 -3.44
C THR A 157 28.87 7.80 -3.34
N PHE A 158 28.00 7.29 -2.46
CA PHE A 158 26.70 7.90 -2.16
C PHE A 158 26.40 7.90 -0.66
N GLU A 159 25.50 8.79 -0.23
CA GLU A 159 24.90 8.80 1.11
C GLU A 159 23.40 9.09 1.01
N PHE A 160 22.59 8.39 1.79
CA PHE A 160 21.16 8.62 1.93
C PHE A 160 20.80 9.11 3.31
N PHE A 161 19.83 10.01 3.37
CA PHE A 161 19.33 10.59 4.60
C PHE A 161 17.80 10.53 4.63
N ASN A 162 17.26 10.29 5.82
CA ASN A 162 15.83 10.37 6.06
C ASN A 162 15.39 11.85 6.02
N PRO A 163 14.08 12.13 6.05
CA PRO A 163 13.61 13.50 5.99
C PRO A 163 13.97 14.37 7.21
N LYS A 164 14.31 13.74 8.35
CA LYS A 164 14.80 14.42 9.56
C LYS A 164 16.28 14.81 9.46
N GLY A 165 16.98 14.31 8.44
CA GLY A 165 18.40 14.57 8.21
C GLY A 165 19.33 13.50 8.77
N ASP A 166 18.81 12.40 9.32
CA ASP A 166 19.64 11.29 9.78
C ASP A 166 20.10 10.43 8.61
N ARG A 167 21.36 10.00 8.60
CA ARG A 167 21.89 9.14 7.54
C ARG A 167 21.31 7.73 7.65
N ILE A 168 20.65 7.27 6.59
CA ILE A 168 20.08 5.93 6.46
C ILE A 168 21.17 4.94 6.02
N THR A 169 21.91 5.26 4.95
CA THR A 169 22.90 4.34 4.37
C THR A 169 23.94 5.10 3.53
N ASN A 170 25.02 4.42 3.16
CA ASN A 170 26.05 4.89 2.23
C ASN A 170 26.68 3.70 1.49
N GLY A 171 27.41 3.97 0.42
CA GLY A 171 28.11 2.93 -0.33
C GLY A 171 28.70 3.44 -1.63
N GLU A 172 28.92 2.52 -2.56
CA GLU A 172 29.48 2.79 -3.89
C GLU A 172 28.43 2.68 -4.99
N TRP A 173 28.65 3.43 -6.07
CA TRP A 173 27.87 3.39 -7.28
C TRP A 173 28.76 3.49 -8.52
N SER A 174 28.27 2.98 -9.64
CA SER A 174 28.89 3.16 -10.95
C SER A 174 27.84 3.46 -12.02
N LEU A 175 28.26 4.18 -13.06
CA LEU A 175 27.47 4.43 -14.26
C LEU A 175 28.33 4.04 -15.47
N ASP A 176 27.89 3.01 -16.19
CA ASP A 176 28.51 2.54 -17.42
C ASP A 176 27.47 2.56 -18.55
N GLY A 177 27.63 3.48 -19.49
CA GLY A 177 26.60 3.78 -20.47
C GLY A 177 25.27 4.18 -19.81
N ASN A 178 24.21 3.43 -20.09
CA ASN A 178 22.90 3.60 -19.47
C ASN A 178 22.67 2.65 -18.28
N ILE A 179 23.69 1.90 -17.85
CA ILE A 179 23.58 0.98 -16.72
C ILE A 179 24.09 1.69 -15.47
N PHE A 180 23.17 1.93 -14.56
CA PHE A 180 23.44 2.47 -13.25
C PHE A 180 23.50 1.33 -12.23
N THR A 181 24.59 1.19 -11.48
CA THR A 181 24.78 0.13 -10.48
C THR A 181 24.89 0.69 -9.07
N GLN A 182 24.06 0.20 -8.14
CA GLN A 182 24.14 0.42 -6.70
C GLN A 182 23.57 -0.80 -5.99
N GLY A 183 24.41 -1.79 -5.70
CA GLY A 183 23.98 -3.13 -5.28
C GLY A 183 23.33 -3.91 -6.43
N GLU A 184 22.28 -3.34 -7.05
CA GLU A 184 21.59 -3.87 -8.22
C GLU A 184 21.88 -3.04 -9.48
N LYS A 185 21.74 -3.68 -10.65
CA LYS A 185 21.83 -3.02 -11.96
C LYS A 185 20.48 -2.45 -12.37
N ASN A 186 20.48 -1.18 -12.75
CA ASN A 186 19.31 -0.42 -13.16
C ASN A 186 19.55 0.19 -14.54
N THR A 187 18.51 0.35 -15.34
CA THR A 187 18.59 1.00 -16.65
C THR A 187 18.18 2.46 -16.53
N VAL A 188 19.09 3.38 -16.82
CA VAL A 188 18.82 4.81 -16.91
C VAL A 188 17.97 5.08 -18.15
N ILE A 189 16.85 5.78 -17.94
CA ILE A 189 15.91 6.21 -18.98
C ILE A 189 16.13 7.67 -19.35
N THR A 190 16.32 8.53 -18.34
CA THR A 190 16.59 9.95 -18.53
C THR A 190 17.64 10.38 -17.53
N LEU A 191 18.64 11.14 -17.96
CA LEU A 191 19.60 11.78 -17.07
C LEU A 191 19.95 13.16 -17.62
N THR A 192 19.45 14.19 -16.96
CA THR A 192 19.71 15.60 -17.27
C THR A 192 20.08 16.35 -16.00
N ASP A 193 20.19 17.66 -16.07
CA ASP A 193 20.34 18.52 -14.89
C ASP A 193 19.04 18.67 -14.07
N LYS A 194 17.86 18.33 -14.62
CA LYS A 194 16.55 18.58 -13.97
C LYS A 194 15.64 17.37 -13.86
N ILE A 195 15.79 16.41 -14.76
CA ILE A 195 15.06 15.12 -14.81
C ILE A 195 16.04 13.95 -14.76
N PHE A 196 15.78 13.01 -13.85
CA PHE A 196 16.50 11.76 -13.73
C PHE A 196 15.47 10.66 -13.58
N SER A 197 15.58 9.61 -14.38
CA SER A 197 14.72 8.46 -14.28
C SER A 197 15.48 7.19 -14.61
N TYR A 198 15.26 6.15 -13.83
CA TYR A 198 15.78 4.81 -14.12
C TYR A 198 14.66 3.79 -13.90
N GLN A 199 14.84 2.61 -14.47
CA GLN A 199 13.94 1.49 -14.26
C GLN A 199 14.68 0.20 -13.93
N ARG A 200 13.98 -0.69 -13.24
CA ARG A 200 14.42 -2.06 -12.95
C ARG A 200 13.28 -3.05 -13.16
N PRO A 201 13.58 -4.30 -13.55
CA PRO A 201 12.57 -5.33 -13.61
C PRO A 201 12.08 -5.65 -12.20
N ILE A 202 10.77 -5.83 -12.05
CA ILE A 202 10.15 -6.36 -10.84
C ILE A 202 9.21 -7.51 -11.23
N THR A 203 9.13 -8.52 -10.36
CA THR A 203 8.22 -9.65 -10.54
C THR A 203 6.97 -9.42 -9.72
N GLN A 204 5.82 -9.31 -10.38
CA GLN A 204 4.50 -9.21 -9.75
C GLN A 204 4.11 -10.53 -9.06
N PRO A 205 3.13 -10.52 -8.12
CA PRO A 205 2.69 -11.73 -7.43
C PRO A 205 2.20 -12.87 -8.33
N ASN A 206 1.71 -12.54 -9.53
CA ASN A 206 1.28 -13.50 -10.56
C ASN A 206 2.45 -14.11 -11.36
N GLY A 207 3.71 -13.75 -11.05
CA GLY A 207 4.91 -14.21 -11.74
C GLY A 207 5.29 -13.37 -12.97
N ASN A 208 4.46 -12.42 -13.39
CA ASN A 208 4.78 -11.56 -14.53
C ASN A 208 5.91 -10.59 -14.19
N VAL A 209 6.79 -10.35 -15.16
CA VAL A 209 7.82 -9.32 -15.05
C VAL A 209 7.31 -8.02 -15.66
N VAL A 210 7.38 -6.95 -14.89
CA VAL A 210 7.12 -5.57 -15.33
C VAL A 210 8.34 -4.71 -15.00
N TYR A 211 8.39 -3.48 -15.50
CA TYR A 211 9.44 -2.52 -15.17
C TYR A 211 8.91 -1.47 -14.21
N MET A 212 9.52 -1.36 -13.04
CA MET A 212 9.29 -0.23 -12.16
C MET A 212 10.26 0.89 -12.52
N ARG A 213 9.72 2.04 -12.89
CA ARG A 213 10.45 3.27 -13.19
C ARG A 213 10.29 4.26 -12.04
N LEU A 214 11.40 4.88 -11.68
CA LEU A 214 11.44 5.96 -10.71
C LEU A 214 11.81 7.24 -11.41
N ASN A 215 11.01 8.29 -11.18
CA ASN A 215 11.21 9.59 -11.79
C ASN A 215 11.50 10.63 -10.72
N PHE A 216 12.62 11.32 -10.88
CA PHE A 216 13.11 12.33 -9.96
C PHE A 216 13.20 13.68 -10.67
N VAL A 217 13.00 14.75 -9.91
CA VAL A 217 13.17 16.12 -10.37
C VAL A 217 14.11 16.90 -9.47
N ARG A 218 14.84 17.84 -10.06
CA ARG A 218 15.69 18.79 -9.34
C ARG A 218 15.30 20.22 -9.73
N PRO A 219 14.95 21.08 -8.75
CA PRO A 219 14.59 22.48 -8.98
C PRO A 219 15.80 23.41 -9.20
#